data_AF-A0A9E1N6R8-F1
#
_entry.id   AF-A0A9E1N6R8-F1
#
_cell.length_a   1.000
_cell.length_b   1.000
_cell.length_c   1.000
_cell.angle_alpha   90.00
_cell.angle_beta   90.00
_cell.angle_gamma   90.00
#
_symmetry.space_group_name_H-M   'P 1'
#
loop_
_entity.id
_entity.type
_entity.pdbx_description
1 polymer ?
#
loop_
_entity_poly.entity_id
_entity_poly.type
_entity_poly.pdbx_seq_one_letter_code
_entity_poly.pdbx_strand_id
1 'polypeptide(L)'
;MEIEQVQEYCQEALKIAKLEGTHASLSFLIGEKFGLNFSLLRKARRKLQFLYPSDDMSEDHPLNQGGRTLKMSYALTVQEHYSIPLEQVKHLESILAGFAEAILNAFSQEDIKNYLESSPGIGTDPKEMEDPESEAEFSVNDLLLEAEEILVLEDIKKLLLKDTSS
;
A
#
# COMPACT_ATOMS: atom_id res chain seq x y z
N MET A 1 4.04 -9.72 9.37
CA MET A 1 4.47 -10.35 8.10
C MET A 1 5.97 -10.20 8.07
N GLU A 2 6.71 -11.26 7.84
CA GLU A 2 8.17 -11.21 7.82
C GLU A 2 8.71 -11.31 6.40
N ILE A 3 9.97 -10.89 6.20
CA ILE A 3 10.65 -11.00 4.90
C ILE A 3 10.75 -12.46 4.43
N GLU A 4 10.82 -13.41 5.36
CA GLU A 4 10.83 -14.84 5.05
C GLU A 4 9.52 -15.28 4.37
N GLN A 5 8.37 -14.80 4.86
CA GLN A 5 7.06 -15.07 4.26
C GLN A 5 6.93 -14.46 2.86
N VAL A 6 7.57 -13.31 2.63
CA VAL A 6 7.63 -12.68 1.31
C VAL A 6 8.36 -13.59 0.31
N GLN A 7 9.47 -14.21 0.71
CA GLN A 7 10.20 -15.14 -0.15
C GLN A 7 9.36 -16.39 -0.46
N GLU A 8 8.62 -16.91 0.51
CA GLU A 8 7.69 -18.02 0.31
C GLU A 8 6.61 -17.67 -0.73
N TYR A 9 6.00 -16.48 -0.62
CA TYR A 9 5.03 -16.00 -1.61
C TYR A 9 5.64 -15.88 -3.00
N CYS A 10 6.86 -15.38 -3.13
CA CYS A 10 7.55 -15.34 -4.43
C CYS A 10 7.80 -16.74 -5.00
N GLN A 11 8.18 -17.72 -4.18
CA GLN A 11 8.38 -19.09 -4.64
C GLN A 11 7.06 -19.75 -5.06
N GLU A 12 5.98 -19.51 -4.32
CA GLU A 12 4.64 -19.99 -4.66
C GLU A 12 4.16 -19.37 -5.97
N ALA A 13 4.34 -18.07 -6.13
CA ALA A 13 3.99 -17.37 -7.34
C ALA A 13 4.77 -17.88 -8.57
N LEU A 14 6.06 -18.20 -8.43
CA LEU A 14 6.83 -18.82 -9.51
C LEU A 14 6.31 -20.22 -9.90
N LYS A 15 5.67 -20.94 -8.98
CA LYS A 15 4.97 -22.20 -9.31
C LYS A 15 3.68 -21.92 -10.06
N ILE A 16 2.88 -20.94 -9.62
CA ILE A 16 1.66 -20.49 -10.32
C ILE A 16 2.01 -20.03 -11.73
N ALA A 17 3.09 -19.27 -11.91
CA ALA A 17 3.55 -18.79 -13.22
C ALA A 17 3.80 -19.92 -14.23
N LYS A 18 4.26 -21.08 -13.75
CA LYS A 18 4.51 -22.26 -14.60
C LYS A 18 3.23 -23.01 -14.97
N LEU A 19 2.18 -22.90 -14.17
CA LEU A 19 0.93 -23.65 -14.34
C LEU A 19 -0.14 -22.83 -15.06
N GLU A 20 -0.30 -21.56 -14.65
CA GLU A 20 -1.42 -20.70 -14.99
C GLU A 20 -0.99 -19.40 -15.70
N GLY A 21 0.31 -19.16 -15.79
CA GLY A 21 0.89 -18.01 -16.48
C GLY A 21 1.26 -16.85 -15.56
N THR A 22 1.99 -15.90 -16.14
CA THR A 22 2.56 -14.74 -15.42
C THR A 22 1.49 -13.84 -14.83
N HIS A 23 0.36 -13.65 -15.52
CA HIS A 23 -0.73 -12.80 -15.04
C HIS A 23 -1.37 -13.34 -13.75
N ALA A 24 -1.71 -14.63 -13.70
CA ALA A 24 -2.26 -15.28 -12.50
C ALA A 24 -1.29 -15.19 -11.31
N SER A 25 0.00 -15.39 -11.59
CA SER A 25 1.05 -15.27 -10.59
C SER A 25 1.19 -13.85 -10.01
N LEU A 26 1.17 -12.84 -10.88
CA LEU A 26 1.20 -11.43 -10.47
C LEU A 26 -0.11 -11.01 -9.77
N SER A 27 -1.24 -11.61 -10.13
CA SER A 27 -2.51 -11.43 -9.43
C SER A 27 -2.43 -11.89 -7.98
N PHE A 28 -1.88 -13.08 -7.75
CA PHE A 28 -1.63 -13.59 -6.40
C PHE A 28 -0.63 -12.71 -5.64
N LEU A 29 0.51 -12.37 -6.24
CA LEU A 29 1.57 -11.61 -5.56
C LEU A 29 1.18 -10.16 -5.29
N ILE A 30 0.81 -9.42 -6.34
CA ILE A 30 0.59 -7.98 -6.28
C ILE A 30 -0.85 -7.71 -5.85
N GLY A 31 -1.82 -8.32 -6.51
CA GLY A 31 -3.25 -8.11 -6.24
C GLY A 31 -3.64 -8.52 -4.82
N GLU A 32 -3.30 -9.76 -4.41
CA GLU A 32 -3.68 -10.25 -3.10
C GLU A 32 -2.65 -9.93 -2.02
N LYS A 33 -1.41 -10.44 -2.12
CA LYS A 33 -0.47 -10.38 -0.99
C LYS A 33 0.08 -8.97 -0.76
N PHE A 34 0.61 -8.33 -1.80
CA PHE A 34 1.17 -6.99 -1.72
C PHE A 34 0.06 -5.96 -1.45
N GLY A 35 -1.05 -6.05 -2.18
CA GLY A 35 -2.21 -5.16 -2.08
C GLY A 35 -2.79 -5.09 -0.67
N LEU A 36 -3.00 -6.23 -0.01
CA LEU A 36 -3.48 -6.26 1.38
C LEU A 36 -2.55 -5.53 2.34
N ASN A 37 -1.24 -5.75 2.23
CA ASN A 37 -0.26 -5.11 3.12
C ASN A 37 -0.09 -3.62 2.82
N PHE A 38 -0.19 -3.24 1.54
CA PHE A 38 -0.23 -1.85 1.13
C PHE A 38 -1.46 -1.13 1.69
N SER A 39 -2.64 -1.77 1.66
CA SER A 39 -3.87 -1.25 2.28
C SER A 39 -3.71 -1.06 3.80
N LEU A 40 -3.08 -2.02 4.49
CA LEU A 40 -2.75 -1.88 5.91
C LEU A 40 -1.84 -0.68 6.19
N LEU A 41 -0.79 -0.49 5.38
CA LEU A 41 0.09 0.69 5.49
C LEU A 41 -0.69 1.98 5.28
N ARG A 42 -1.54 2.05 4.25
CA ARG A 42 -2.34 3.24 3.94
C ARG A 42 -3.33 3.57 5.05
N LYS A 43 -3.95 2.55 5.67
CA LYS A 43 -4.81 2.72 6.86
C LYS A 43 -4.01 3.21 8.07
N ALA A 44 -2.82 2.67 8.29
CA ALA A 44 -1.94 3.09 9.37
C ALA A 44 -1.48 4.55 9.18
N ARG A 45 -1.03 4.93 7.99
CA ARG A 45 -0.65 6.32 7.65
C ARG A 45 -1.81 7.31 7.82
N ARG A 46 -3.02 6.96 7.37
CA ARG A 46 -4.22 7.79 7.57
C ARG A 46 -4.51 8.09 9.03
N LYS A 47 -4.25 7.14 9.95
CA LYS A 47 -4.40 7.38 11.40
C LYS A 47 -3.38 8.38 11.94
N LEU A 48 -2.21 8.50 11.29
CA LEU A 48 -1.12 9.37 11.73
C LEU A 48 -1.03 10.69 10.96
N GLN A 49 -1.82 10.87 9.90
CA GLN A 49 -1.75 12.04 9.02
C GLN A 49 -1.98 13.38 9.74
N PHE A 50 -2.57 13.35 10.94
CA PHE A 50 -2.83 14.53 11.77
C PHE A 50 -1.85 14.69 12.94
N LEU A 51 -0.93 13.74 13.13
CA LEU A 51 0.02 13.68 14.24
C LEU A 51 1.41 14.18 13.90
N TYR A 52 1.69 14.31 12.61
CA TYR A 52 2.94 14.89 12.16
C TYR A 52 2.68 16.17 11.39
N PRO A 53 3.41 17.24 11.74
CA PRO A 53 3.87 18.20 10.76
C PRO A 53 4.55 17.46 9.61
N SER A 54 4.03 17.57 8.39
CA SER A 54 4.84 17.28 7.20
C SER A 54 6.06 18.20 7.20
N ASP A 55 7.20 17.80 6.63
CA ASP A 55 8.37 18.69 6.50
C ASP A 55 8.00 20.01 5.77
N ASP A 56 6.95 20.00 4.96
CA ASP A 56 6.28 21.15 4.37
C ASP A 56 5.25 21.80 5.31
N MET A 57 5.65 22.24 6.50
CA MET A 57 4.76 23.08 7.30
C MET A 57 4.79 24.51 6.81
N SER A 58 3.59 25.05 6.55
CA SER A 58 3.39 26.50 6.55
C SER A 58 3.96 27.09 7.84
N GLU A 59 4.66 28.24 7.74
CA GLU A 59 5.10 29.00 8.91
C GLU A 59 3.93 29.31 9.86
N ASP A 60 2.71 29.36 9.33
CA ASP A 60 1.49 29.65 10.09
C ASP A 60 0.95 28.48 10.93
N HIS A 61 1.62 27.33 10.96
CA HIS A 61 1.13 26.22 11.76
C HIS A 61 1.15 26.53 13.28
N PRO A 62 0.12 26.16 14.07
CA PRO A 62 0.07 26.45 15.51
C PRO A 62 1.27 25.91 16.31
N LEU A 63 1.89 24.80 15.87
CA LEU A 63 3.13 24.30 16.48
C LEU A 63 4.36 25.15 16.13
N ASN A 64 4.37 25.84 14.99
CA ASN A 64 5.42 26.78 14.58
C ASN A 64 5.28 28.12 15.31
N GLN A 65 4.04 28.55 15.52
CA GLN A 65 3.69 29.74 16.32
C GLN A 65 3.79 29.50 17.84
N GLY A 66 3.78 28.23 18.26
CA GLY A 66 3.87 27.80 19.64
C GLY A 66 5.24 27.98 20.27
N GLY A 67 5.27 28.46 21.52
CA GLY A 67 6.49 28.50 22.34
C GLY A 67 7.06 27.12 22.65
N ARG A 68 8.31 27.08 23.15
CA ARG A 68 9.05 25.84 23.48
C ARG A 68 8.25 24.85 24.32
N THR A 69 7.47 25.33 25.28
CA THR A 69 6.62 24.51 26.16
C THR A 69 5.56 23.74 25.38
N LEU A 70 4.88 24.38 24.42
CA LEU A 70 3.85 23.72 23.61
C LEU A 70 4.46 22.62 22.74
N LYS A 71 5.58 22.92 22.08
CA LYS A 71 6.34 21.95 21.28
C LYS A 71 6.74 20.72 22.10
N MET A 72 7.24 20.94 23.33
CA MET A 72 7.64 19.86 24.22
C MET A 72 6.43 19.02 24.69
N SER A 73 5.34 19.67 25.11
CA SER A 73 4.13 18.95 25.53
C SER A 73 3.55 18.11 24.40
N TYR A 74 3.54 18.65 23.18
CA TYR A 74 3.08 17.93 22.00
C TYR A 74 3.96 16.72 21.70
N ALA A 75 5.29 16.89 21.69
CA ALA A 75 6.23 15.79 21.46
C ALA A 75 6.06 14.66 22.49
N LEU A 76 5.85 14.99 23.77
CA LEU A 76 5.58 14.01 24.83
C LEU A 76 4.25 13.27 24.59
N THR A 77 3.17 13.98 24.26
CA THR A 77 1.87 13.36 23.92
C THR A 77 1.99 12.44 22.71
N VAL A 78 2.75 12.84 21.68
CA VAL A 78 3.02 11.99 20.51
C VAL A 78 3.77 10.73 20.91
N GLN A 79 4.85 10.88 21.70
CA GLN A 79 5.66 9.76 22.16
C GLN A 79 4.86 8.78 23.02
N GLU A 80 4.01 9.28 23.91
CA GLU A 80 3.25 8.47 24.86
C GLU A 80 2.11 7.69 24.18
N HIS A 81 1.42 8.30 23.21
CA HIS A 81 0.21 7.69 22.63
C HIS A 81 0.40 7.11 21.22
N TYR A 82 1.46 7.49 20.52
CA TYR A 82 1.61 7.16 19.09
C TYR A 82 2.92 6.48 18.73
N SER A 83 3.78 6.19 19.72
CA SER A 83 5.01 5.38 19.51
C SER A 83 4.72 4.05 18.81
N ILE A 84 3.76 3.27 19.32
CA ILE A 84 3.40 1.97 18.75
C ILE A 84 2.86 2.10 17.31
N PRO A 85 1.85 2.93 17.01
CA PRO A 85 1.41 3.16 15.63
C PRO A 85 2.52 3.64 14.68
N LEU A 86 3.45 4.49 15.15
CA LEU A 86 4.58 4.97 14.35
C LEU A 86 5.55 3.84 14.02
N GLU A 87 5.84 2.97 14.98
CA GLU A 87 6.66 1.78 14.76
C GLU A 87 5.99 0.80 13.77
N GLN A 88 4.68 0.62 13.86
CA GLN A 88 3.92 -0.20 12.91
C GLN A 88 4.02 0.32 11.48
N VAL A 89 3.91 1.64 11.28
CA VAL A 89 4.09 2.26 9.95
C VAL A 89 5.48 1.97 9.41
N LYS A 90 6.52 2.24 10.20
CA LYS A 90 7.92 1.99 9.79
C LYS A 90 8.18 0.53 9.44
N HIS A 91 7.62 -0.39 10.23
CA HIS A 91 7.75 -1.82 9.98
C HIS A 91 7.06 -2.22 8.67
N LEU A 92 5.81 -1.77 8.44
CA LEU A 92 5.09 -2.05 7.19
C LEU A 92 5.79 -1.45 5.96
N GLU A 93 6.35 -0.24 6.07
CA GLU A 93 7.16 0.38 5.03
C GLU A 93 8.38 -0.46 4.69
N SER A 94 9.12 -0.91 5.71
CA SER A 94 10.30 -1.76 5.52
C SER A 94 9.94 -3.08 4.84
N ILE A 95 8.82 -3.71 5.23
CA ILE A 95 8.45 -4.98 4.61
C ILE A 95 7.98 -4.76 3.18
N LEU A 96 7.17 -3.73 2.90
CA LEU A 96 6.71 -3.45 1.54
C LEU A 96 7.87 -3.09 0.61
N ALA A 97 8.90 -2.40 1.11
CA ALA A 97 10.12 -2.15 0.34
C ALA A 97 10.85 -3.46 0.00
N GLY A 98 11.04 -4.34 0.98
CA GLY A 98 11.62 -5.67 0.74
C GLY A 98 10.75 -6.55 -0.17
N PHE A 99 9.44 -6.42 -0.09
CA PHE A 99 8.49 -7.13 -0.94
C PHE A 99 8.56 -6.63 -2.38
N ALA A 100 8.59 -5.32 -2.60
CA ALA A 100 8.79 -4.73 -3.91
C ALA A 100 10.10 -5.23 -4.55
N GLU A 101 11.20 -5.26 -3.78
CA GLU A 101 12.48 -5.79 -4.23
C GLU A 101 12.39 -7.28 -4.60
N ALA A 102 11.73 -8.10 -3.79
CA ALA A 102 11.54 -9.52 -4.06
C ALA A 102 10.72 -9.77 -5.35
N ILE A 103 9.65 -8.99 -5.58
CA ILE A 103 8.84 -9.05 -6.79
C ILE A 103 9.68 -8.67 -8.02
N LEU A 104 10.43 -7.57 -7.93
CA LEU A 104 11.32 -7.10 -9.00
C LEU A 104 12.46 -8.08 -9.33
N ASN A 105 12.86 -8.91 -8.37
CA ASN A 105 13.84 -9.98 -8.60
C ASN A 105 13.21 -11.23 -9.24
N ALA A 106 11.90 -11.46 -9.04
CA ALA A 106 11.20 -12.63 -9.52
C ALA A 106 10.56 -12.45 -10.91
N PHE A 107 10.14 -11.23 -11.26
CA PHE A 107 9.42 -10.92 -12.51
C PHE A 107 10.07 -9.76 -13.26
N SER A 108 9.91 -9.75 -14.59
CA SER A 108 10.40 -8.65 -15.41
C SER A 108 9.55 -7.39 -15.18
N GLN A 109 10.14 -6.21 -15.34
CA GLN A 109 9.38 -4.97 -15.26
C GLN A 109 8.30 -4.85 -16.35
N GLU A 110 8.50 -5.48 -17.50
CA GLU A 110 7.50 -5.52 -18.56
C GLU A 110 6.28 -6.33 -18.14
N ASP A 111 6.47 -7.49 -17.53
CA ASP A 111 5.36 -8.32 -17.00
C ASP A 111 4.58 -7.57 -15.91
N ILE A 112 5.30 -6.93 -14.97
CA ILE A 112 4.70 -6.15 -13.89
C ILE A 112 3.90 -4.96 -14.46
N LYS A 113 4.47 -4.24 -15.42
CA LYS A 113 3.81 -3.12 -16.09
C LYS A 113 2.55 -3.57 -16.83
N ASN A 114 2.65 -4.62 -17.64
CA ASN A 114 1.52 -5.18 -18.39
C ASN A 114 0.39 -5.62 -17.44
N TYR A 115 0.74 -6.24 -16.31
CA TYR A 115 -0.24 -6.59 -15.28
C TYR A 115 -0.91 -5.35 -14.68
N LEU A 116 -0.15 -4.34 -14.25
CA LEU A 116 -0.71 -3.12 -13.63
C LEU A 116 -1.51 -2.25 -14.61
N GLU A 117 -1.25 -2.36 -15.91
CA GLU A 117 -2.03 -1.71 -16.98
C GLU A 117 -3.31 -2.48 -17.33
N SER A 118 -3.39 -3.77 -17.01
CA SER A 118 -4.59 -4.59 -17.21
C SER A 118 -5.73 -4.33 -16.21
N SER A 119 -5.59 -3.31 -15.35
CA SER A 119 -6.52 -2.95 -14.28
C SER A 119 -6.83 -4.12 -13.34
N PRO A 120 -5.82 -4.67 -12.64
CA PRO A 120 -6.03 -5.77 -11.73
C PRO A 120 -6.74 -5.30 -10.46
N GLY A 121 -7.65 -6.13 -9.93
CA GLY A 121 -8.22 -5.90 -8.59
C GLY A 121 -7.14 -5.99 -7.52
N ILE A 122 -7.06 -4.97 -6.65
CA ILE A 122 -6.05 -4.91 -5.59
C ILE A 122 -6.71 -4.99 -4.23
N GLY A 123 -6.37 -6.03 -3.47
CA GLY A 123 -6.75 -6.15 -2.06
C GLY A 123 -8.26 -6.32 -1.80
N THR A 124 -9.05 -6.57 -2.85
CA THR A 124 -10.47 -6.95 -2.76
C THR A 124 -10.58 -8.42 -2.40
N ASP A 125 -11.33 -8.72 -1.34
CA ASP A 125 -11.74 -10.10 -1.05
C ASP A 125 -12.59 -10.59 -2.23
N PRO A 126 -12.34 -11.78 -2.80
CA PRO A 126 -13.15 -12.33 -3.89
C PRO A 126 -14.65 -12.42 -3.57
N LYS A 127 -15.01 -12.41 -2.28
CA LYS A 127 -16.40 -12.38 -1.79
C LYS A 127 -17.13 -11.06 -2.00
N GLU A 128 -16.42 -9.96 -2.22
CA GLU A 128 -17.05 -8.67 -2.54
C GLU A 128 -17.35 -8.54 -4.05
N MET A 129 -16.86 -9.48 -4.88
CA MET A 129 -17.08 -9.52 -6.34
C MET A 129 -18.04 -10.63 -6.80
N GLU A 130 -18.68 -11.36 -5.89
CA GLU A 130 -19.75 -12.30 -6.25
C GLU A 130 -21.09 -11.54 -6.31
N ASP A 131 -21.43 -11.01 -7.50
CA ASP A 131 -22.69 -11.28 -8.23
C ASP A 131 -22.89 -10.28 -9.40
N PRO A 132 -22.48 -10.60 -10.64
CA PRO A 132 -22.69 -9.72 -11.79
C PRO A 132 -24.14 -9.72 -12.32
N GLU A 133 -25.07 -10.46 -11.69
CA GLU A 133 -26.47 -10.56 -12.15
C GLU A 133 -27.50 -9.87 -11.24
N SER A 134 -27.11 -9.24 -10.14
CA SER A 134 -28.04 -8.36 -9.42
C SER A 134 -28.02 -6.96 -10.05
N GLU A 135 -29.20 -6.40 -10.33
CA GLU A 135 -29.38 -5.00 -10.70
C GLU A 135 -28.89 -4.10 -9.54
N ALA A 136 -27.57 -3.96 -9.39
CA ALA A 136 -26.98 -3.18 -8.32
C ALA A 136 -27.19 -1.69 -8.65
N GLU A 137 -28.08 -1.05 -7.89
CA GLU A 137 -28.12 0.41 -7.82
C GLU A 137 -26.72 0.93 -7.55
N PHE A 138 -26.13 1.62 -8.53
CA PHE A 138 -24.81 2.23 -8.45
C PHE A 138 -24.73 3.10 -7.18
N SER A 139 -24.02 2.61 -6.16
CA SER A 139 -23.93 3.28 -4.87
C SER A 139 -22.77 4.28 -4.86
N VAL A 140 -22.93 5.37 -4.09
CA VAL A 140 -21.83 6.31 -3.82
C VAL A 140 -20.64 5.58 -3.15
N ASN A 141 -20.92 4.52 -2.38
CA ASN A 141 -19.88 3.71 -1.78
C ASN A 141 -19.06 2.94 -2.84
N ASP A 142 -19.71 2.42 -3.88
CA ASP A 142 -19.05 1.69 -4.96
C ASP A 142 -18.11 2.62 -5.74
N LEU A 143 -18.57 3.85 -6.02
CA LEU A 143 -17.75 4.89 -6.66
C LEU A 143 -16.53 5.28 -5.80
N LEU A 144 -16.68 5.35 -4.48
CA LEU A 144 -15.59 5.70 -3.56
C LEU A 144 -14.57 4.56 -3.44
N LEU A 145 -15.01 3.31 -3.45
CA LEU A 145 -14.14 2.13 -3.47
C LEU A 145 -13.33 2.07 -4.76
N GLU A 146 -13.96 2.27 -5.91
CA GLU A 146 -13.27 2.33 -7.21
C GLU A 146 -12.23 3.46 -7.24
N ALA A 147 -12.59 4.66 -6.78
CA ALA A 147 -11.64 5.77 -6.69
C ALA A 147 -10.48 5.47 -5.73
N GLU A 148 -10.73 4.75 -4.63
CA GLU A 148 -9.70 4.33 -3.69
C GLU A 148 -8.75 3.31 -4.33
N GLU A 149 -9.27 2.32 -5.05
CA GLU A 149 -8.50 1.32 -5.80
C GLU A 149 -7.61 1.95 -6.86
N ILE A 150 -8.13 2.93 -7.62
CA ILE A 150 -7.33 3.68 -8.61
C ILE A 150 -6.15 4.38 -7.94
N LEU A 151 -6.38 5.09 -6.83
CA LEU A 151 -5.32 5.76 -6.08
C LEU A 151 -4.30 4.75 -5.49
N VAL A 152 -4.78 3.58 -5.03
CA VAL A 152 -3.90 2.50 -4.57
C VAL A 152 -3.03 1.99 -5.73
N LEU A 153 -3.62 1.74 -6.90
CA LEU A 153 -2.91 1.29 -8.10
C LEU A 153 -1.81 2.27 -8.51
N GLU A 154 -2.09 3.58 -8.48
CA GLU A 154 -1.10 4.62 -8.79
C GLU A 154 0.07 4.61 -7.81
N ASP A 155 -0.19 4.47 -6.51
CA ASP A 155 0.90 4.43 -5.52
C ASP A 155 1.70 3.12 -5.59
N ILE A 156 1.06 2.00 -5.90
CA ILE A 156 1.74 0.72 -6.14
C ILE A 156 2.62 0.80 -7.39
N LYS A 157 2.14 1.46 -8.46
CA LYS A 157 2.95 1.75 -9.65
C LYS A 157 4.23 2.50 -9.29
N LYS A 158 4.17 3.52 -8.42
CA LYS A 158 5.37 4.26 -7.97
C LYS A 158 6.38 3.38 -7.20
N LEU A 159 5.91 2.32 -6.53
CA LEU A 159 6.78 1.42 -5.77
C LEU A 159 7.41 0.32 -6.66
N LEU A 160 6.65 -0.17 -7.64
CA LEU A 160 7.05 -1.33 -8.45
C LEU A 160 7.61 -0.95 -9.84
N LEU A 161 7.30 0.24 -10.34
CA LEU A 161 7.87 0.77 -11.57
C LEU A 161 8.95 1.78 -11.17
N LYS A 162 10.22 1.40 -11.34
CA LYS A 162 11.31 2.37 -11.28
C LYS A 162 11.19 3.24 -12.52
N ASP A 163 11.02 4.54 -12.36
CA ASP A 163 11.14 5.48 -13.47
C ASP A 163 12.50 5.25 -14.11
N THR A 164 12.48 4.76 -15.34
CA THR A 164 13.65 4.77 -16.22
C THR A 164 13.80 6.17 -16.80
N SER A 165 13.90 7.19 -15.94
CA SER A 165 14.40 8.50 -16.35
C SER A 165 15.93 8.41 -16.38
N SER A 166 16.47 7.93 -17.51
CA SER A 166 17.83 8.23 -17.95
C SER A 166 17.95 9.67 -18.45
#